data_AF-A0A7C1TRX3-F1
#
_entry.id   AF-A0A7C1TRX3-F1
#
_cell.length_a   1.000
_cell.length_b   1.000
_cell.length_c   1.000
_cell.angle_alpha   90.00
_cell.angle_beta   90.00
_cell.angle_gamma   90.00
#
_symmetry.space_group_name_H-M   'P 1'
#
loop_
_entity.id
_entity.type
_entity.pdbx_description
1 polymer ?
#
loop_
_entity_poly.entity_id
_entity_poly.type
_entity_poly.pdbx_seq_one_letter_code
_entity_poly.pdbx_strand_id
1 'polypeptide(L)' 'MAETALKLVDKDDMDKNKALEAAVSQIERAFGKGSIMKLGQHDVVEAESISSGSLG' A
#
# COMPACT_ATOMS: atom_id res chain seq x y z
N MET A 1 23.63 -2.46 -15.61
CA MET A 1 22.65 -3.54 -15.36
C MET A 1 22.09 -3.31 -13.97
N ALA A 2 20.79 -3.07 -13.83
CA ALA A 2 20.14 -2.84 -12.54
C ALA A 2 19.57 -4.18 -12.05
N GLU A 3 20.16 -4.73 -11.00
CA GLU A 3 19.77 -6.01 -10.42
C GLU A 3 18.60 -5.79 -9.45
N THR A 4 17.38 -6.07 -9.90
CA THR A 4 16.20 -6.04 -9.03
C THR A 4 16.16 -7.32 -8.20
N ALA A 5 16.85 -7.31 -7.06
CA ALA A 5 16.89 -8.43 -6.12
C ALA A 5 15.57 -8.59 -5.37
N LEU A 6 14.56 -9.16 -6.04
CA LEU A 6 13.33 -9.64 -5.40
C LEU A 6 13.65 -10.96 -4.70
N LYS A 7 14.00 -10.89 -3.41
CA LYS A 7 14.19 -12.06 -2.56
C LYS A 7 12.86 -12.77 -2.36
N LEU A 8 12.79 -14.01 -2.84
CA LEU A 8 11.68 -14.94 -2.66
C LEU A 8 11.61 -15.31 -1.18
N VAL A 9 10.48 -15.00 -0.52
CA VAL A 9 10.27 -15.25 0.91
C VAL A 9 9.58 -16.61 1.06
N ASP A 10 10.32 -17.60 1.54
CA ASP A 10 9.79 -18.93 1.85
C ASP A 10 8.97 -18.90 3.15
N LYS A 11 7.71 -19.35 3.03
CA LYS A 11 6.83 -20.06 3.97
C LYS A 11 6.83 -19.81 5.50
N ASP A 12 7.44 -18.76 6.03
CA ASP A 12 7.26 -18.33 7.42
C ASP A 12 6.49 -17.00 7.47
N ASP A 13 5.35 -16.95 8.17
CA ASP A 13 4.48 -15.75 8.22
C ASP A 13 5.17 -14.54 8.86
N MET A 14 6.16 -14.75 9.73
CA MET A 14 7.01 -13.66 10.26
C MET A 14 7.89 -13.03 9.17
N ASP A 15 8.45 -13.83 8.27
CA ASP A 15 9.28 -13.33 7.18
C ASP A 15 8.45 -12.59 6.12
N LYS A 16 7.20 -13.00 5.90
CA LYS A 16 6.26 -12.27 5.04
C LYS A 16 5.97 -10.87 5.56
N ASN A 17 5.72 -10.72 6.86
CA ASN A 17 5.48 -9.39 7.46
C ASN A 17 6.70 -8.49 7.32
N LYS A 18 7.89 -9.02 7.58
CA LYS A 18 9.15 -8.27 7.44
C LYS A 18 9.42 -7.86 5.99
N ALA A 19 9.17 -8.75 5.04
CA ALA A 19 9.31 -8.45 3.62
C ALA A 19 8.26 -7.43 3.14
N LEU A 20 7.04 -7.51 3.67
CA LEU A 20 5.98 -6.55 3.39
C LEU A 20 6.37 -5.14 3.86
N GLU A 21 6.86 -5.00 5.10
CA GLU A 21 7.32 -3.71 5.64
C GLU A 21 8.51 -3.13 4.84
N ALA A 22 9.45 -4.00 4.45
CA ALA A 22 10.58 -3.60 3.61
C ALA A 22 10.11 -3.11 2.22
N ALA A 23 9.14 -3.79 1.60
CA ALA A 23 8.56 -3.39 0.33
C ALA A 23 7.79 -2.06 0.43
N VAL A 24 6.98 -1.89 1.48
CA VAL A 24 6.27 -0.62 1.76
C VAL A 24 7.27 0.54 1.87
N SER A 25 8.36 0.34 2.62
CA SER A 25 9.41 1.35 2.79
C SER A 25 10.11 1.70 1.48
N GLN A 26 10.30 0.72 0.58
CA GLN A 26 10.89 0.96 -0.74
C GLN A 26 9.96 1.80 -1.63
N ILE A 27 8.65 1.52 -1.60
CA ILE A 27 7.64 2.28 -2.36
C ILE A 27 7.60 3.73 -1.86
N GLU A 28 7.53 3.96 -0.55
CA GLU A 28 7.50 5.31 0.00
C GLU A 28 8.77 6.13 -0.32
N ARG A 29 9.94 5.48 -0.35
CA ARG A 29 11.20 6.15 -0.70
C ARG A 29 11.25 6.52 -2.18
N ALA A 30 10.70 5.69 -3.06
CA ALA A 30 10.74 5.90 -4.50
C ALA A 30 9.69 6.92 -4.98
N PHE A 31 8.50 6.93 -4.36
CA PHE A 31 7.34 7.70 -4.85
C PHE A 31 6.85 8.78 -3.89
N GLY A 32 7.45 8.90 -2.70
CA GLY A 32 7.06 9.84 -1.65
C GLY A 32 6.13 9.22 -0.61
N LYS A 33 6.02 9.89 0.56
CA LYS A 33 5.17 9.44 1.67
C LYS A 33 3.70 9.42 1.26
N GLY A 34 2.97 8.38 1.65
CA GLY A 34 1.54 8.21 1.31
C GLY A 34 1.27 7.66 -0.10
N SER A 35 2.32 7.28 -0.84
CA SER A 35 2.19 6.54 -2.12
C SER A 35 1.62 5.13 -1.95
N ILE A 36 1.70 4.57 -0.74
CA ILE A 36 1.07 3.33 -0.32
C ILE A 36 0.55 3.50 1.11
N MET A 37 -0.68 3.05 1.37
CA MET A 37 -1.31 3.10 2.69
C MET A 37 -2.32 1.97 2.82
N LYS A 38 -2.68 1.61 4.06
CA LYS A 38 -3.76 0.64 4.27
C LYS A 38 -5.11 1.34 4.08
N LEU A 39 -6.03 0.69 3.37
CA LEU A 39 -7.39 1.18 3.24
C LEU A 39 -8.04 1.26 4.63
N GLY A 40 -8.57 2.43 5.00
CA GLY A 40 -9.12 2.68 6.34
C GLY A 40 -8.08 2.94 7.43
N GLN A 41 -6.81 3.20 7.09
CA GLN A 41 -5.78 3.64 8.04
C GLN A 41 -6.09 5.02 8.65
N HIS A 42 -6.79 5.86 7.88
CA HIS A 42 -7.30 7.14 8.34
C HIS A 42 -8.76 6.98 8.74
N ASP A 43 -9.20 7.78 9.71
CA ASP A 43 -10.62 7.88 10.07
C ASP A 43 -11.46 8.09 8.81
N VAL A 44 -12.61 7.42 8.75
CA VAL A 44 -13.57 7.60 7.66
C VAL A 44 -14.04 9.04 7.70
N VAL A 45 -13.41 9.88 6.90
CA VAL A 45 -13.87 11.24 6.67
C VAL A 45 -15.20 11.08 5.93
N GLU A 46 -16.26 11.70 6.45
CA GLU A 46 -17.53 11.85 5.73
C GLU A 46 -17.21 12.43 4.35
N ALA A 47 -17.24 11.59 3.33
CA ALA A 47 -16.94 12.00 1.97
C ALA A 47 -18.11 12.82 1.47
N GLU A 48 -17.87 14.08 1.11
CA GLU A 48 -18.88 14.90 0.45
C GLU A 48 -19.31 14.18 -0.84
N SER A 49 -20.61 13.87 -0.91
CA SER A 49 -21.19 13.19 -2.07
C SER A 49 -21.93 14.21 -2.93
N ILE A 50 -21.62 14.19 -4.22
CA ILE A 50 -22.43 14.86 -5.24
C ILE A 50 -23.17 13.76 -5.98
N SER A 51 -24.49 13.87 -6.05
CA SER A 51 -25.33 12.91 -6.76
C SER A 51 -24.88 12.80 -8.22
N SER A 52 -24.68 11.58 -8.72
CA SER A 52 -24.42 11.30 -10.13
C SER A 52 -25.63 11.58 -11.03
N GLY A 53 -26.78 11.91 -10.43
CA GLY A 53 -28.04 12.18 -11.14
C GLY A 53 -28.79 10.92 -11.59
N SER A 54 -28.23 9.73 -11.39
CA SER A 54 -28.90 8.46 -11.70
C SER A 54 -29.54 7.88 -10.44
N LEU A 55 -30.88 7.85 -10.40
CA LEU A 55 -31.67 7.19 -9.35
C LEU A 55 -32.20 5.82 -9.77
N GLY A 56 -31.90 5.37 -11.00
CA GLY A 56 -32.38 4.10 -11.57
C GLY A 56 -32.30 4.08 -13.08
#